data_AF-A0AAJ4VJC7-F1
#
_entry.id   AF-A0AAJ4VJC7-F1
#
_cell.length_a   1.000
_cell.length_b   1.000
_cell.length_c   1.000
_cell.angle_alpha   90.00
_cell.angle_beta   90.00
_cell.angle_gamma   90.00
#
_symmetry.space_group_name_H-M   'P 1'
#
loop_
_entity.id
_entity.type
_entity.pdbx_description
1 polymer ?
#
loop_
_entity_poly.entity_id
_entity_poly.type
_entity_poly.pdbx_seq_one_letter_code
_entity_poly.pdbx_strand_id
1 'polypeptide(L)'
;MDIFTKIFVEKPFQVFLCILIPWLLLVIILWDEPNTKSTVLKFSIVVIPQWVFIFNTMSKNLDKELNEIIKKHNISKEKLFQITRLSNYELTENEGQFKFHVSPRRKKKYLNMLKEYYE
;
A
#
# COMPACT_ATOMS: atom_id res chain seq x y z
N MET A 1 -9.08 12.02 -6.91
CA MET A 1 -9.12 10.69 -7.54
C MET A 1 -8.76 9.68 -6.46
N ASP A 2 -9.70 8.81 -6.08
CA ASP A 2 -9.50 7.85 -4.99
C ASP A 2 -8.37 6.87 -5.29
N ILE A 3 -7.70 6.40 -4.24
CA ILE A 3 -6.57 5.45 -4.34
C ILE A 3 -6.97 4.22 -5.15
N PHE A 4 -8.23 3.77 -5.03
CA PHE A 4 -8.79 2.69 -5.83
C PHE A 4 -8.82 3.01 -7.32
N THR A 5 -9.30 4.20 -7.72
CA THR A 5 -9.29 4.62 -9.13
C THR A 5 -7.87 4.75 -9.70
N LYS A 6 -6.90 5.21 -8.90
CA LYS A 6 -5.50 5.35 -9.35
C LYS A 6 -4.84 3.97 -9.58
N ILE A 7 -5.10 3.00 -8.70
CA ILE A 7 -4.63 1.62 -8.85
C ILE A 7 -5.31 0.92 -10.03
N PHE A 8 -6.62 1.15 -10.25
CA PHE A 8 -7.38 0.57 -11.35
C PHE A 8 -6.86 1.02 -12.71
N VAL A 9 -6.42 2.27 -12.83
CA VAL A 9 -5.88 2.83 -14.08
C VAL A 9 -4.44 2.36 -14.34
N GLU A 10 -3.58 2.32 -13.32
CA GLU A 10 -2.17 1.93 -13.52
C GLU A 10 -1.98 0.44 -13.75
N LYS A 11 -2.78 -0.43 -13.11
CA LYS A 11 -2.62 -1.89 -13.19
C LYS A 11 -3.98 -2.63 -13.20
N PRO A 12 -4.82 -2.40 -14.22
CA PRO A 12 -6.19 -2.94 -14.27
C PRO A 12 -6.25 -4.46 -14.16
N PHE A 13 -5.31 -5.16 -14.80
CA PHE A 13 -5.24 -6.63 -14.79
C PHE A 13 -4.94 -7.21 -13.40
N GLN A 14 -4.10 -6.54 -12.61
CA GLN A 14 -3.77 -7.00 -11.25
C GLN A 14 -4.94 -6.78 -10.29
N VAL A 15 -5.69 -5.68 -10.46
CA VAL A 15 -6.91 -5.42 -9.70
C VAL A 15 -8.01 -6.41 -10.08
N PHE A 16 -8.19 -6.65 -11.38
CA PHE A 16 -9.14 -7.63 -11.88
C PHE A 16 -8.85 -9.02 -11.32
N LEU A 17 -7.59 -9.49 -11.37
CA LEU A 17 -7.20 -10.78 -10.77
C LEU A 17 -7.43 -10.82 -9.26
N CYS A 18 -7.15 -9.74 -8.53
CA CYS A 18 -7.37 -9.66 -7.08
C CYS A 18 -8.86 -9.63 -6.69
N ILE A 19 -9.77 -9.34 -7.62
CA ILE A 19 -11.22 -9.37 -7.36
C ILE A 19 -11.82 -10.69 -7.86
N LEU A 20 -11.42 -11.13 -9.06
CA LEU A 20 -12.01 -12.27 -9.75
C LEU A 20 -11.62 -13.61 -9.10
N ILE A 21 -10.34 -13.81 -8.76
CA ILE A 21 -9.87 -15.06 -8.13
C ILE A 21 -10.55 -15.28 -6.77
N PRO A 22 -10.64 -14.25 -5.90
CA PRO A 22 -11.25 -14.42 -4.58
C PRO A 22 -12.76 -14.58 -4.66
N TRP A 23 -13.41 -13.93 -5.62
CA TRP A 23 -14.82 -14.12 -5.90
C TRP A 23 -15.12 -15.56 -6.37
N LEU A 24 -14.33 -16.10 -7.30
CA LEU A 24 -14.43 -17.50 -7.74
C LEU A 24 -14.21 -18.48 -6.58
N LEU A 25 -13.22 -18.22 -5.72
CA LEU A 25 -12.96 -19.04 -4.54
C LEU A 25 -14.11 -18.98 -3.53
N LEU A 26 -14.72 -17.82 -3.31
CA LEU A 26 -15.91 -17.70 -2.45
C LEU A 26 -17.10 -18.50 -2.98
N VAL A 27 -17.32 -18.50 -4.29
CA VAL A 27 -18.39 -19.31 -4.91
C VAL A 27 -18.15 -20.81 -4.68
N ILE A 28 -16.90 -21.28 -4.80
CA ILE A 28 -16.53 -22.68 -4.52
C ILE A 28 -16.72 -23.02 -3.03
N ILE A 29 -16.41 -22.09 -2.12
CA ILE A 29 -16.55 -22.28 -0.68
C ILE A 29 -18.01 -22.38 -0.25
N LEU A 30 -18.90 -21.58 -0.87
CA LEU A 30 -20.34 -21.58 -0.59
C LEU A 30 -21.08 -22.77 -1.22
N TRP A 31 -20.46 -23.46 -2.19
CA TRP A 31 -21.01 -24.67 -2.80
C TRP A 31 -20.82 -25.92 -1.94
N ASP A 32 -19.86 -25.90 -1.01
CA ASP A 32 -19.57 -27.03 -0.12
C ASP A 32 -20.48 -27.02 1.12
N GLU A 33 -20.77 -28.19 1.70
CA GLU A 33 -21.68 -28.32 2.84
C GLU A 33 -21.25 -27.43 4.03
N PRO A 34 -22.20 -26.85 4.79
CA PRO A 34 -21.94 -25.84 5.79
C PRO A 34 -21.31 -26.44 7.06
N ASN A 35 -20.03 -26.80 7.00
CA ASN A 35 -19.22 -27.04 8.18
C ASN A 35 -18.54 -25.73 8.58
N THR A 36 -19.09 -25.06 9.60
CA THR A 36 -18.69 -23.73 10.08
C THR A 36 -17.18 -23.56 10.30
N LYS A 37 -16.48 -24.59 10.80
CA LYS A 37 -15.02 -24.53 11.00
C LYS A 37 -14.25 -24.53 9.67
N SER A 38 -14.69 -25.34 8.71
CA SER A 38 -14.11 -25.45 7.38
C SER A 38 -14.34 -24.17 6.58
N THR A 39 -15.54 -23.61 6.63
CA THR A 39 -15.91 -22.38 5.91
C THR A 39 -15.09 -21.18 6.40
N VAL A 40 -14.90 -21.00 7.72
CA VAL A 40 -14.08 -19.91 8.28
C VAL A 40 -12.61 -20.03 7.86
N LEU A 41 -12.05 -21.23 7.86
CA LEU A 41 -10.67 -21.46 7.43
C LEU A 41 -10.49 -21.13 5.94
N LYS A 42 -11.40 -21.64 5.09
CA LYS A 42 -11.37 -21.37 3.64
C LYS A 42 -11.52 -19.87 3.34
N PHE A 43 -12.44 -19.19 4.03
CA PHE A 43 -12.61 -17.74 3.90
C PHE A 43 -11.33 -16.97 4.28
N SER A 44 -10.68 -17.38 5.37
CA SER A 44 -9.43 -16.77 5.85
C SER A 44 -8.29 -16.89 4.82
N ILE A 45 -8.17 -18.05 4.16
CA ILE A 45 -7.17 -18.31 3.11
C ILE A 45 -7.37 -17.40 1.89
N VAL A 46 -8.61 -17.03 1.58
CA VAL A 46 -8.92 -16.14 0.45
C VAL A 46 -8.70 -14.68 0.81
N VAL A 47 -9.20 -14.27 1.97
CA VAL A 47 -9.29 -12.85 2.36
C VAL A 47 -7.95 -12.32 2.86
N ILE A 48 -7.19 -13.08 3.64
CA ILE A 48 -5.91 -12.60 4.21
C ILE A 48 -4.89 -12.23 3.11
N PRO A 49 -4.63 -13.07 2.08
CA PRO A 49 -3.71 -12.70 1.01
C PRO A 49 -4.16 -11.48 0.20
N GLN A 50 -5.47 -11.31 -0.03
CA GLN A 50 -6.00 -10.10 -0.67
C GLN A 50 -5.69 -8.85 0.14
N TRP A 51 -5.98 -8.86 1.44
CA TRP A 51 -5.69 -7.73 2.31
C TRP A 51 -4.20 -7.41 2.35
N VAL A 52 -3.34 -8.43 2.45
CA VAL A 52 -1.88 -8.26 2.38
C VAL A 52 -1.45 -7.62 1.05
N PHE A 53 -2.00 -8.07 -0.07
CA PHE A 53 -1.71 -7.51 -1.39
C PHE A 53 -2.13 -6.05 -1.50
N ILE A 54 -3.36 -5.72 -1.06
CA ILE A 54 -3.89 -4.36 -1.06
C ILE A 54 -3.02 -3.44 -0.21
N PHE A 55 -2.69 -3.86 1.02
CA PHE A 55 -1.82 -3.09 1.91
C PHE A 55 -0.43 -2.87 1.34
N ASN A 56 0.17 -3.89 0.73
CA ASN A 56 1.49 -3.78 0.11
C ASN A 56 1.48 -2.83 -1.09
N THR A 57 0.46 -2.94 -1.95
CA THR A 57 0.30 -2.05 -3.11
C THR A 57 0.08 -0.60 -2.69
N MET A 58 -0.78 -0.37 -1.69
CA MET A 58 -0.99 0.95 -1.12
C MET A 58 0.31 1.55 -0.56
N SER A 59 1.07 0.75 0.19
CA SER A 59 2.37 1.15 0.75
C SER A 59 3.37 1.55 -0.35
N LYS A 60 3.46 0.76 -1.42
CA LYS A 60 4.34 1.03 -2.58
C LYS A 60 3.94 2.30 -3.33
N ASN A 61 2.65 2.54 -3.51
CA ASN A 61 2.18 3.75 -4.19
C ASN A 61 2.48 4.99 -3.36
N LEU A 62 2.31 4.92 -2.04
CA LEU A 62 2.70 6.02 -1.15
C LEU A 62 4.21 6.28 -1.18
N ASP A 63 5.05 5.24 -1.26
CA ASP A 63 6.50 5.43 -1.42
C ASP A 63 6.85 6.13 -2.73
N LYS A 64 6.16 5.79 -3.83
CA LYS A 64 6.36 6.47 -5.12
C LYS A 64 5.99 7.95 -5.02
N GLU A 65 4.80 8.25 -4.50
CA GLU A 65 4.33 9.65 -4.37
C GLU A 65 5.26 10.47 -3.46
N LEU A 66 5.74 9.89 -2.36
CA LEU A 66 6.72 10.53 -1.49
C LEU A 66 8.03 10.84 -2.24
N ASN A 67 8.56 9.86 -2.97
CA ASN A 67 9.79 10.06 -3.74
C ASN A 67 9.64 11.07 -4.87
N GLU A 68 8.48 11.13 -5.53
CA GLU A 68 8.20 12.15 -6.56
C GLU A 68 8.26 13.56 -5.98
N ILE A 69 7.63 13.81 -4.82
CA ILE A 69 7.68 15.12 -4.16
C ILE A 69 9.11 15.45 -3.70
N ILE A 70 9.79 14.50 -3.08
CA ILE A 70 11.18 14.68 -2.62
C ILE A 70 12.09 15.06 -3.78
N LYS A 71 11.97 14.36 -4.92
CA LYS A 71 12.75 14.64 -6.12
C LYS A 71 12.36 15.97 -6.77
N LYS A 72 11.06 16.28 -6.86
CA LYS A 72 10.53 17.53 -7.43
C LYS A 72 11.06 18.76 -6.68
N HIS A 73 11.16 18.69 -5.36
CA HIS A 73 11.60 19.81 -4.52
C HIS A 73 13.07 19.69 -4.06
N ASN A 74 13.82 18.72 -4.60
CA ASN A 74 15.21 18.44 -4.28
C ASN A 74 15.48 18.42 -2.75
N ILE A 75 14.62 17.71 -2.01
CA ILE A 75 14.65 17.69 -0.55
C ILE A 75 15.83 16.83 -0.09
N SER A 76 16.77 17.41 0.67
CA SER A 76 17.88 16.67 1.25
C SER A 76 17.41 15.68 2.32
N LYS A 77 18.21 14.64 2.54
CA LYS A 77 17.99 13.65 3.60
C LYS A 77 17.87 14.30 4.98
N GLU A 78 18.73 15.27 5.32
CA GLU A 78 18.65 15.93 6.64
C GLU A 78 17.33 16.69 6.80
N LYS A 79 16.91 17.41 5.75
CA LYS A 79 15.65 18.16 5.77
C LYS A 79 14.45 17.22 5.91
N LEU A 80 14.48 16.07 5.22
CA LEU A 80 13.47 15.05 5.34
C LEU A 80 13.40 14.47 6.76
N PHE A 81 14.53 14.23 7.41
CA PHE A 81 14.57 13.81 8.81
C PHE A 81 14.06 14.88 9.77
N GLN A 82 14.38 16.16 9.53
CA GLN A 82 13.86 17.26 10.36
C GLN A 82 12.33 17.37 10.29
N ILE A 83 11.76 17.25 9.08
CA ILE A 83 10.30 17.33 8.87
C ILE A 83 9.59 16.09 9.43
N THR A 84 10.09 14.90 9.13
CA THR A 84 9.38 13.64 9.45
C THR A 84 9.69 13.09 10.85
N ARG A 85 10.80 13.55 11.45
CA ARG A 85 11.38 13.04 12.70
C ARG A 85 11.59 11.52 12.70
N LEU A 86 11.78 10.94 11.52
CA LEU A 86 12.04 9.51 11.38
C LEU A 86 13.46 9.18 11.80
N SER A 87 13.64 7.96 12.32
CA SER A 87 14.98 7.42 12.56
C SER A 87 15.61 6.89 11.26
N ASN A 88 16.93 6.71 11.26
CA ASN A 88 17.67 6.06 10.15
C ASN A 88 17.18 4.62 9.85
N TYR A 89 16.50 3.97 10.80
CA TYR A 89 15.89 2.65 10.61
C TYR A 89 14.54 2.73 9.88
N GLU A 90 13.80 3.81 10.09
CA GLU A 90 12.49 4.02 9.49
C GLU A 90 12.55 4.68 8.11
N LEU A 91 13.67 5.35 7.81
CA LEU A 91 13.92 6.03 6.55
C LEU A 91 15.34 5.74 6.06
N THR A 92 15.42 4.98 4.98
CA THR A 92 16.69 4.62 4.33
C THR A 92 16.75 5.24 2.94
N GLU A 93 17.93 5.64 2.51
CA GLU A 93 18.17 6.17 1.17
C GLU A 93 19.07 5.21 0.41
N ASN A 94 18.63 4.76 -0.77
CA ASN A 94 19.41 3.96 -1.70
C ASN A 94 19.40 4.65 -3.06
N GLU A 95 20.56 5.05 -3.58
CA GLU A 95 20.72 5.60 -4.93
C GLU A 95 19.77 6.78 -5.24
N GLY A 96 19.56 7.67 -4.25
CA GLY A 96 18.66 8.82 -4.38
C GLY A 96 17.17 8.49 -4.29
N GLN A 97 16.81 7.24 -3.95
CA GLN A 97 15.44 6.85 -3.60
C GLN A 97 15.31 6.64 -2.09
N PHE A 98 14.30 7.27 -1.50
CA PHE A 98 13.94 7.14 -0.11
C PHE A 98 12.95 6.00 0.09
N LYS A 99 13.30 5.03 0.94
CA LYS A 99 12.40 3.94 1.38
C LYS A 99 11.94 4.21 2.80
N PHE A 100 10.62 4.29 2.96
CA PHE A 100 9.96 4.49 4.25
C PHE A 100 9.53 3.13 4.82
N HIS A 101 10.18 2.71 5.90
CA HIS A 101 9.88 1.45 6.62
C HIS A 101 8.86 1.70 7.74
N VAL A 102 7.76 2.37 7.42
CA VAL A 102 6.68 2.72 8.35
C VAL A 102 5.32 2.29 7.81
N SER A 103 4.31 2.26 8.67
CA SER A 103 2.95 1.87 8.26
C SER A 103 2.39 2.81 7.19
N PRO A 104 1.49 2.33 6.30
CA PRO A 104 0.87 3.15 5.25
C PRO A 104 0.19 4.41 5.80
N ARG A 105 -0.40 4.33 6.99
CA ARG A 105 -0.99 5.48 7.68
C ARG A 105 0.04 6.56 8.00
N ARG A 106 1.24 6.17 8.47
CA ARG A 106 2.35 7.11 8.71
C ARG A 106 2.89 7.67 7.40
N LYS A 107 3.07 6.84 6.37
CA LYS A 107 3.47 7.32 5.02
C LYS A 107 2.50 8.39 4.50
N LYS A 108 1.19 8.14 4.60
CA LYS A 108 0.16 9.12 4.20
C LYS A 108 0.23 10.41 5.02
N LYS A 109 0.51 10.33 6.33
CA LYS A 109 0.72 11.52 7.17
C LYS A 109 1.91 12.34 6.67
N TYR A 110 3.05 11.69 6.39
CA TYR A 110 4.23 12.39 5.89
C TYR A 110 4.05 12.95 4.49
N LEU A 111 3.31 12.26 3.63
CA LEU A 111 2.94 12.76 2.32
C LEU A 111 2.14 14.06 2.44
N ASN A 112 1.13 14.09 3.32
CA ASN A 112 0.35 15.30 3.56
C ASN A 112 1.20 16.44 4.13
N MET A 113 2.09 16.14 5.10
CA MET A 113 3.03 17.13 5.63
C MET A 113 3.91 17.72 4.51
N LEU A 114 4.52 16.87 3.68
CA LEU A 114 5.35 17.35 2.57
C LEU A 114 4.56 18.16 1.54
N LYS A 115 3.31 17.80 1.28
CA LYS A 115 2.44 18.64 0.43
C LYS A 115 2.18 20.00 1.07
N GLU A 116 1.75 20.07 2.33
CA GLU A 116 1.52 21.35 3.03
C GLU A 116 2.77 22.26 3.09
N TYR A 117 3.97 21.68 3.14
CA TYR A 117 5.21 22.45 3.17
C TYR A 117 5.66 22.99 1.81
N TYR A 118 5.22 22.40 0.70
CA TYR A 118 5.84 22.60 -0.62
C TYR A 118 4.83 22.81 -1.78
N GLU A 119 3.55 22.55 -1.56
CA GLU A 119 2.42 22.79 -2.47
C GLU A 119 1.40 23.72 -1.81
#